data_AF-W5YVK8-F1
#
_entry.id   AF-W5YVK8-F1
#
_cell.length_a   1.000
_cell.length_b   1.000
_cell.length_c   1.000
_cell.angle_alpha   90.00
_cell.angle_beta   90.00
_cell.angle_gamma   90.00
#
_symmetry.space_group_name_H-M   'P 1'
#
loop_
_entity.id
_entity.type
_entity.pdbx_description
1 polymer ?
#
loop_
_entity_poly.entity_id
_entity_poly.type
_entity_poly.pdbx_seq_one_letter_code
_entity_poly.pdbx_strand_id
1 'polypeptide(L)'
;MNLKSMIKKAMNLQTASSMQARIRELQRLIEEKGPELSHQRGQLTLIENRMKSIQTELDKEDAPRARFETRYGQMTKQERLEKEAALREIRKEQTAAEKIVAPLQKEMDDMTAELNKLQTNPPKVELQDLIIAKRELDGLEGQIRQLEEAAERASKSPMEDQISELKEKIDLLSADRDMMAADADMGKATPADLKKVTTDLNKLKKRLQDLEETASLSESTQRGYQRHLDSLRDQHADAERGYRVMVSLYARGIYQDGLDQLREAAGRMERAIAEMTTASNLASRQGDGESLASSRIQLTINAEGIHEFERVSIETDEDVVRERVEQIVEGIQQQAA
;
A
#
# COMPACT_ATOMS: atom_id res chain seq x y z
N MET A 1 -5.57 -21.94 23.30
CA MET A 1 -5.06 -21.25 22.08
C MET A 1 -3.54 -21.31 22.13
N ASN A 2 -2.86 -21.91 21.15
CA ASN A 2 -1.43 -22.25 21.24
C ASN A 2 -0.54 -21.03 20.92
N LEU A 3 0.52 -20.78 21.68
CA LEU A 3 1.38 -19.59 21.61
C LEU A 3 1.98 -19.38 20.20
N LYS A 4 2.34 -20.48 19.53
CA LYS A 4 2.80 -20.48 18.13
C LYS A 4 1.77 -19.90 17.15
N SER A 5 0.47 -20.14 17.41
CA SER A 5 -0.59 -19.57 16.58
C SER A 5 -0.70 -18.06 16.78
N MET A 6 -0.50 -17.54 18.01
CA MET A 6 -0.58 -16.11 18.30
C MET A 6 0.61 -15.33 17.71
N ILE A 7 1.81 -15.90 17.75
CA ILE A 7 3.02 -15.32 17.15
C ILE A 7 2.90 -15.26 15.62
N LYS A 8 2.44 -16.34 14.97
CA LYS A 8 2.22 -16.36 13.51
C LYS A 8 1.18 -15.31 13.05
N LYS A 9 0.16 -15.03 13.89
CA LYS A 9 -0.91 -14.05 13.62
C LYS A 9 -0.44 -12.61 13.68
N ALA A 10 0.21 -12.21 14.79
CA ALA A 10 0.77 -10.88 14.93
C ALA A 10 1.82 -10.60 13.83
N MET A 11 2.61 -11.63 13.52
CA MET A 11 3.60 -11.56 12.45
C MET A 11 2.93 -11.38 11.08
N ASN A 12 1.88 -12.12 10.72
CA ASN A 12 1.19 -11.95 9.43
C ASN A 12 0.50 -10.58 9.29
N LEU A 13 -0.13 -10.06 10.35
CA LEU A 13 -0.83 -8.78 10.33
C LEU A 13 0.15 -7.60 10.18
N GLN A 14 1.23 -7.64 10.97
CA GLN A 14 2.30 -6.65 10.93
C GLN A 14 3.10 -6.76 9.61
N THR A 15 3.29 -7.98 9.08
CA THR A 15 3.99 -8.20 7.79
C THR A 15 3.14 -7.72 6.62
N ALA A 16 1.82 -7.94 6.62
CA ALA A 16 0.94 -7.49 5.56
C ALA A 16 0.80 -5.95 5.52
N SER A 17 0.64 -5.31 6.68
CA SER A 17 0.56 -3.85 6.77
C SER A 17 1.89 -3.17 6.44
N SER A 18 3.01 -3.69 6.96
CA SER A 18 4.36 -3.18 6.62
C SER A 18 4.72 -3.39 5.16
N MET A 19 4.35 -4.55 4.58
CA MET A 19 4.54 -4.80 3.14
C MET A 19 3.75 -3.79 2.30
N GLN A 20 2.48 -3.51 2.63
CA GLN A 20 1.72 -2.51 1.90
C GLN A 20 2.26 -1.09 2.09
N ALA A 21 2.71 -0.74 3.29
CA ALA A 21 3.37 0.54 3.54
C ALA A 21 4.63 0.67 2.69
N ARG A 22 5.45 -0.39 2.62
CA ARG A 22 6.66 -0.46 1.80
C ARG A 22 6.35 -0.37 0.30
N ILE A 23 5.29 -1.04 -0.18
CA ILE A 23 4.84 -0.93 -1.57
C ILE A 23 4.49 0.52 -1.91
N ARG A 24 3.72 1.21 -1.06
CA ARG A 24 3.35 2.61 -1.29
C ARG A 24 4.56 3.53 -1.24
N GLU A 25 5.48 3.28 -0.32
CA GLU A 25 6.75 4.03 -0.22
C GLU A 25 7.57 3.85 -1.50
N LEU A 26 7.77 2.62 -1.97
CA LEU A 26 8.49 2.33 -3.21
C LEU A 26 7.82 2.97 -4.43
N GLN A 27 6.49 2.92 -4.53
CA GLN A 27 5.73 3.60 -5.59
C GLN A 27 5.99 5.10 -5.57
N ARG A 28 5.94 5.74 -4.39
CA ARG A 28 6.22 7.16 -4.24
C ARG A 28 7.66 7.50 -4.64
N LEU A 29 8.64 6.70 -4.20
CA LEU A 29 10.04 6.93 -4.53
C LEU A 29 10.32 6.76 -6.03
N ILE A 30 9.67 5.80 -6.68
CA ILE A 30 9.73 5.60 -8.14
C ILE A 30 9.12 6.79 -8.87
N GLU A 31 7.97 7.29 -8.42
CA GLU A 31 7.31 8.48 -8.99
C GLU A 31 8.16 9.75 -8.79
N GLU A 32 8.83 9.89 -7.65
CA GLU A 32 9.67 11.04 -7.30
C GLU A 32 10.98 11.05 -8.10
N LYS A 33 11.64 9.89 -8.24
CA LYS A 33 12.94 9.76 -8.93
C LYS A 33 12.82 9.53 -10.44
N GLY A 34 11.66 9.08 -10.93
CA GLY A 34 11.41 8.83 -12.35
C GLY A 34 11.68 10.04 -13.25
N PRO A 35 11.19 11.25 -12.93
CA PRO A 35 11.47 12.46 -13.70
C PRO A 35 12.95 12.84 -13.72
N GLU A 36 13.66 12.69 -12.60
CA GLU A 36 15.09 12.97 -12.50
C GLU A 36 15.89 12.03 -13.41
N LEU A 37 15.62 10.73 -13.33
CA LEU A 37 16.27 9.74 -14.19
C LEU A 37 15.96 10.00 -15.68
N SER A 38 14.72 10.33 -16.02
CA SER A 38 14.30 10.67 -17.38
C SER A 38 15.05 11.88 -17.92
N HIS A 39 15.18 12.93 -17.10
CA HIS A 39 15.94 14.12 -17.46
C HIS A 39 17.41 13.82 -17.71
N GLN A 40 18.07 13.08 -16.81
CA GLN A 40 19.48 12.71 -16.93
C GLN A 40 19.74 11.80 -18.14
N ARG A 41 18.83 10.84 -18.41
CA ARG A 41 18.86 10.03 -19.63
C ARG A 41 18.74 10.88 -20.89
N GLY A 42 17.84 11.87 -20.88
CA GLY A 42 17.69 12.81 -21.97
C GLY A 42 18.97 13.59 -22.26
N GLN A 43 19.67 14.06 -21.22
CA GLN A 43 20.97 14.72 -21.37
C GLN A 43 22.04 13.77 -21.95
N LEU A 44 22.10 12.54 -21.46
CA LEU A 44 23.03 11.53 -21.98
C LEU A 44 22.77 11.24 -23.46
N THR A 45 21.51 11.08 -23.88
CA THR A 45 21.14 10.87 -25.29
C THR A 45 21.52 12.07 -26.17
N LEU A 46 21.38 13.31 -25.67
CA LEU A 46 21.83 14.51 -26.40
C LEU A 46 23.35 14.51 -26.59
N ILE A 47 24.12 14.13 -25.57
CA ILE A 47 25.58 14.01 -25.63
C ILE A 47 25.97 12.90 -26.62
N GLU A 48 25.34 11.74 -26.56
CA GLU A 48 25.57 10.63 -27.49
C GLU A 48 25.27 11.02 -28.94
N ASN A 49 24.19 11.76 -29.18
CA ASN A 49 23.84 12.24 -30.52
C ASN A 49 24.85 13.26 -31.05
N ARG A 50 25.32 14.19 -30.21
CA ARG A 50 26.41 15.12 -30.56
C ARG A 50 27.70 14.37 -30.90
N MET A 51 28.06 13.37 -30.09
CA MET A 51 29.23 12.52 -30.33
C MET A 51 29.11 11.78 -31.65
N LYS A 52 27.96 11.13 -31.91
CA LYS A 52 27.70 10.41 -33.17
C LYS A 52 27.75 11.34 -34.38
N SER A 53 27.23 12.56 -34.29
CA SER A 53 27.30 13.55 -35.38
C SER A 53 28.74 13.87 -35.76
N ILE A 54 29.58 14.22 -34.77
CA ILE A 54 30.98 14.56 -35.01
C ILE A 54 31.76 13.34 -35.51
N GLN A 55 31.52 12.17 -34.94
CA GLN A 55 32.13 10.91 -35.39
C GLN A 55 31.76 10.62 -36.84
N THR A 56 30.49 10.77 -37.21
CA THR A 56 30.02 10.55 -38.59
C THR A 56 30.66 11.54 -39.58
N GLU A 57 30.89 12.79 -39.16
CA GLU A 57 31.58 13.78 -39.99
C GLU A 57 33.06 13.45 -40.21
N LEU A 58 33.74 12.93 -39.19
CA LEU A 58 35.12 12.44 -39.28
C LEU A 58 35.20 11.17 -40.15
N ASP A 59 34.29 10.22 -39.94
CA ASP A 59 34.27 8.95 -40.68
C ASP A 59 33.96 9.17 -42.18
N LYS A 60 33.10 10.14 -42.53
CA LYS A 60 32.85 10.54 -43.92
C LYS A 60 34.08 11.13 -44.61
N GLU A 61 34.98 11.75 -43.85
CA GLU A 61 36.24 12.27 -44.38
C GLU A 61 37.28 11.16 -44.63
N ASP A 62 37.30 10.15 -43.76
CA ASP A 62 38.21 9.01 -43.82
C ASP A 62 37.74 7.87 -44.78
N ALA A 63 36.51 7.96 -45.31
CA ALA A 63 35.94 6.97 -46.23
C ALA A 63 36.66 6.95 -47.61
N PRO A 64 36.89 5.75 -48.21
CA PRO A 64 37.51 5.63 -49.53
C PRO A 64 36.61 6.22 -50.62
N ARG A 65 37.17 7.16 -51.40
CA ARG A 65 36.42 7.93 -52.41
C ARG A 65 36.07 7.12 -53.65
N ALA A 66 34.85 7.32 -54.17
CA ALA A 66 34.48 6.86 -55.51
C ALA A 66 35.22 7.69 -56.58
N ARG A 67 35.61 7.04 -57.69
CA ARG A 67 36.53 7.58 -58.72
C ARG A 67 36.06 8.86 -59.47
N PHE A 68 34.87 9.39 -59.19
CA PHE A 68 34.25 10.48 -59.98
C PHE A 68 33.65 11.64 -59.18
N GLU A 69 33.92 11.77 -57.87
CA GLU A 69 33.40 12.91 -57.09
C GLU A 69 34.27 14.17 -57.22
N THR A 70 33.65 15.26 -57.65
CA THR A 70 34.23 16.62 -57.68
C THR A 70 34.46 17.16 -56.27
N ARG A 71 35.66 17.73 -56.03
CA ARG A 71 36.09 18.34 -54.76
C ARG A 71 35.21 19.54 -54.38
N TYR A 72 34.23 19.33 -53.52
CA TYR A 72 33.63 20.39 -52.71
C TYR A 72 33.69 19.98 -51.24
N GLY A 73 34.34 20.79 -50.40
CA GLY A 73 34.27 20.67 -48.93
C GLY A 73 35.27 19.72 -48.24
N GLN A 74 36.55 19.70 -48.63
CA GLN A 74 37.57 19.07 -47.78
C GLN A 74 37.73 19.85 -46.47
N MET A 75 37.60 19.15 -45.34
CA MET A 75 37.95 19.73 -44.04
C MET A 75 39.43 20.11 -44.04
N THR A 76 39.73 21.28 -43.50
CA THR A 76 41.12 21.67 -43.29
C THR A 76 41.72 20.82 -42.18
N LYS A 77 43.06 20.66 -42.18
CA LYS A 77 43.76 19.96 -41.09
C LYS A 77 43.43 20.56 -39.71
N GLN A 78 43.16 21.86 -39.66
CA GLN A 78 42.79 22.58 -38.45
C GLN A 78 41.36 22.25 -38.01
N GLU A 79 40.38 22.23 -38.92
CA GLU A 79 39.00 21.82 -38.65
C GLU A 79 38.90 20.36 -38.15
N ARG A 80 39.72 19.46 -38.71
CA ARG A 80 39.80 18.07 -38.24
C ARG A 80 40.32 17.99 -36.80
N LEU A 81 41.39 18.72 -36.47
CA LEU A 81 41.94 18.78 -35.12
C LEU A 81 40.95 19.38 -34.11
N GLU A 82 40.19 20.40 -34.52
CA GLU A 82 39.14 21.00 -33.70
C GLU A 82 38.01 20.01 -33.42
N LYS A 83 37.56 19.23 -34.42
CA LYS A 83 36.54 18.18 -34.24
C LYS A 83 37.04 17.02 -33.38
N GLU A 84 38.29 16.58 -33.56
CA GLU A 84 38.90 15.56 -32.71
C GLU A 84 39.03 16.03 -31.25
N ALA A 85 39.38 17.31 -31.02
CA ALA A 85 39.41 17.91 -29.69
C ALA A 85 38.00 18.03 -29.09
N ALA A 86 37.01 18.48 -29.88
CA ALA A 86 35.60 18.54 -29.46
C ALA A 86 35.07 17.15 -29.09
N LEU A 87 35.44 16.11 -29.83
CA LEU A 87 35.06 14.74 -29.54
C LEU A 87 35.67 14.21 -28.24
N ARG A 88 36.90 14.63 -27.89
CA ARG A 88 37.51 14.32 -26.58
C ARG A 88 36.78 15.00 -25.43
N GLU A 89 36.38 16.25 -25.59
CA GLU A 89 35.59 16.96 -24.57
C GLU A 89 34.20 16.36 -24.41
N ILE A 90 33.52 16.02 -25.51
CA ILE A 90 32.21 15.34 -25.47
C ILE A 90 32.31 13.96 -24.83
N ARG A 91 33.41 13.21 -25.05
CA ARG A 91 33.64 11.95 -24.33
C ARG A 91 33.80 12.16 -22.83
N LYS A 92 34.44 13.26 -22.39
CA LYS A 92 34.49 13.60 -20.96
C LYS A 92 33.10 13.94 -20.42
N GLU A 93 32.32 14.75 -21.14
CA GLU A 93 30.91 15.06 -20.81
C GLU A 93 30.08 13.78 -20.70
N GLN A 94 30.23 12.83 -21.63
CA GLN A 94 29.55 11.54 -21.61
C GLN A 94 29.92 10.75 -20.36
N THR A 95 31.22 10.58 -20.08
CA THR A 95 31.65 9.83 -18.88
C THR A 95 31.19 10.48 -17.57
N ALA A 96 31.06 11.80 -17.53
CA ALA A 96 30.50 12.51 -16.38
C ALA A 96 28.98 12.27 -16.25
N ALA A 97 28.24 12.34 -17.36
CA ALA A 97 26.81 12.05 -17.39
C ALA A 97 26.50 10.58 -17.04
N GLU A 98 27.29 9.63 -17.54
CA GLU A 98 27.17 8.20 -17.22
C GLU A 98 27.37 7.93 -15.72
N LYS A 99 28.31 8.63 -15.07
CA LYS A 99 28.52 8.54 -13.62
C LYS A 99 27.33 9.00 -12.79
N ILE A 100 26.42 9.79 -13.37
CA ILE A 100 25.20 10.27 -12.73
C ILE A 100 24.02 9.36 -13.07
N VAL A 101 23.87 8.98 -14.35
CA VAL A 101 22.76 8.13 -14.83
C VAL A 101 22.86 6.71 -14.29
N ALA A 102 24.04 6.09 -14.30
CA ALA A 102 24.21 4.70 -13.89
C ALA A 102 23.77 4.40 -12.43
N PRO A 103 24.14 5.19 -11.40
CA PRO A 103 23.68 4.95 -10.04
C PRO A 103 22.17 5.19 -9.88
N LEU A 104 21.62 6.24 -10.49
CA LEU A 104 20.17 6.50 -10.47
C LEU A 104 19.38 5.38 -11.14
N GLN A 105 19.89 4.87 -12.27
CA GLN A 105 19.29 3.74 -12.97
C GLN A 105 19.28 2.50 -12.08
N LYS A 106 20.41 2.18 -11.46
CA LYS A 106 20.53 1.03 -10.57
C LYS A 106 19.58 1.14 -9.38
N GLU A 107 19.48 2.31 -8.76
CA GLU A 107 18.55 2.55 -7.66
C GLU A 107 17.08 2.34 -8.10
N MET A 108 16.71 2.84 -9.29
CA MET A 108 15.38 2.62 -9.86
C MET A 108 15.11 1.15 -10.17
N ASP A 109 16.09 0.44 -10.72
CA ASP A 109 15.97 -0.99 -11.01
C ASP A 109 15.84 -1.81 -9.72
N ASP A 110 16.62 -1.50 -8.68
CA ASP A 110 16.56 -2.14 -7.37
C ASP A 110 15.18 -1.90 -6.70
N MET A 111 14.68 -0.66 -6.72
CA MET A 111 13.34 -0.33 -6.20
C MET A 111 12.22 -1.03 -6.97
N THR A 112 12.32 -1.06 -8.31
CA THR A 112 11.33 -1.74 -9.16
C THR A 112 11.36 -3.26 -8.94
N ALA A 113 12.54 -3.84 -8.78
CA ALA A 113 12.71 -5.25 -8.47
C ALA A 113 12.14 -5.60 -7.08
N GLU A 114 12.36 -4.74 -6.07
CA GLU A 114 11.76 -4.90 -4.74
C GLU A 114 10.23 -4.82 -4.82
N LEU A 115 9.68 -3.81 -5.52
CA LEU A 115 8.25 -3.65 -5.73
C LEU A 115 7.64 -4.90 -6.38
N ASN A 116 8.25 -5.40 -7.45
CA ASN A 116 7.80 -6.61 -8.15
C ASN A 116 7.84 -7.84 -7.24
N LYS A 117 8.90 -8.01 -6.42
CA LYS A 117 8.97 -9.12 -5.46
C LYS A 117 7.85 -9.06 -4.42
N LEU A 118 7.59 -7.88 -3.86
CA LEU A 118 6.54 -7.69 -2.85
C LEU A 118 5.13 -7.88 -3.45
N GLN A 119 4.94 -7.54 -4.73
CA GLN A 119 3.67 -7.73 -5.42
C GLN A 119 3.44 -9.17 -5.90
N THR A 120 4.50 -9.91 -6.25
CA THR A 120 4.42 -11.28 -6.78
C THR A 120 4.37 -12.35 -5.69
N ASN A 121 4.96 -12.09 -4.52
CA ASN A 121 4.93 -12.99 -3.37
C ASN A 121 4.24 -12.34 -2.16
N PRO A 122 2.92 -12.04 -2.25
CA PRO A 122 2.19 -11.58 -1.08
C PRO A 122 2.11 -12.69 -0.02
N PRO A 123 2.05 -12.35 1.28
CA PRO A 123 1.80 -13.32 2.32
C PRO A 123 0.43 -13.97 2.09
N LYS A 124 0.39 -15.31 2.17
CA LYS A 124 -0.86 -16.05 2.07
C LYS A 124 -1.71 -15.78 3.33
N VAL A 125 -2.87 -15.19 3.11
CA VAL A 125 -3.88 -14.94 4.16
C VAL A 125 -4.95 -16.02 4.06
N GLU A 126 -5.25 -16.69 5.17
CA GLU A 126 -6.34 -17.65 5.23
C GLU A 126 -7.60 -17.04 5.86
N LEU A 127 -8.76 -17.66 5.63
CA LEU A 127 -10.03 -17.21 6.22
C LEU A 127 -9.97 -17.14 7.76
N GLN A 128 -9.23 -18.05 8.40
CA GLN A 128 -9.05 -18.03 9.86
C GLN A 128 -8.31 -16.78 10.34
N ASP A 129 -7.35 -16.26 9.57
CA ASP A 129 -6.62 -15.04 9.92
C ASP A 129 -7.57 -13.83 9.90
N LEU A 130 -8.46 -13.75 8.90
CA LEU A 130 -9.50 -12.71 8.83
C LEU A 130 -10.47 -12.76 10.01
N ILE A 131 -10.95 -13.96 10.37
CA ILE A 131 -11.87 -14.13 11.50
C ILE A 131 -11.23 -13.63 12.80
N ILE A 132 -9.93 -13.90 12.98
CA ILE A 132 -9.23 -13.49 14.19
C ILE A 132 -9.02 -11.99 14.22
N ALA A 133 -8.54 -11.40 13.13
CA ALA A 133 -8.36 -9.96 13.05
C ALA A 133 -9.68 -9.19 13.21
N LYS A 134 -10.79 -9.74 12.72
CA LYS A 134 -12.11 -9.18 12.96
C LYS A 134 -12.49 -9.22 14.44
N ARG A 135 -12.19 -10.32 15.15
CA ARG A 135 -12.41 -10.39 16.60
C ARG A 135 -11.56 -9.41 17.39
N GLU A 136 -10.31 -9.18 16.97
CA GLU A 136 -9.44 -8.17 17.60
C GLU A 136 -10.02 -6.76 17.42
N LEU A 137 -10.53 -6.43 16.23
CA LEU A 137 -11.25 -5.19 15.97
C LEU A 137 -12.50 -5.04 16.84
N ASP A 138 -13.35 -6.06 16.88
CA ASP A 138 -14.56 -6.04 17.70
C ASP A 138 -14.24 -5.90 19.19
N GLY A 139 -13.11 -6.48 19.63
CA GLY A 139 -12.59 -6.33 20.99
C GLY A 139 -12.15 -4.90 21.31
N LEU A 140 -11.39 -4.26 20.41
CA LEU A 140 -11.00 -2.84 20.54
C LEU A 140 -12.22 -1.92 20.53
N GLU A 141 -13.18 -2.15 19.64
CA GLU A 141 -14.42 -1.39 19.59
C GLU A 141 -15.22 -1.53 20.90
N GLY A 142 -15.28 -2.74 21.47
CA GLY A 142 -15.87 -2.99 22.77
C GLY A 142 -15.17 -2.24 23.91
N GLN A 143 -13.83 -2.23 23.92
CA GLN A 143 -13.04 -1.50 24.92
C GLN A 143 -13.26 0.02 24.81
N ILE A 144 -13.29 0.57 23.59
CA ILE A 144 -13.58 1.98 23.35
C ILE A 144 -14.95 2.34 23.94
N ARG A 145 -16.01 1.59 23.62
CA ARG A 145 -17.36 1.86 24.14
C ARG A 145 -17.43 1.81 25.66
N GLN A 146 -16.83 0.78 26.28
CA GLN A 146 -16.79 0.68 27.74
C GLN A 146 -16.07 1.87 28.39
N LEU A 147 -15.01 2.36 27.75
CA LEU A 147 -14.23 3.49 28.24
C LEU A 147 -14.95 4.82 28.00
N GLU A 148 -15.68 4.97 26.89
CA GLU A 148 -16.56 6.11 26.63
C GLU A 148 -17.67 6.19 27.69
N GLU A 149 -18.32 5.07 28.02
CA GLU A 149 -19.32 5.01 29.08
C GLU A 149 -18.73 5.31 30.47
N ALA A 150 -17.49 4.89 30.74
CA ALA A 150 -16.80 5.20 31.99
C ALA A 150 -16.41 6.69 32.06
N ALA A 151 -15.92 7.25 30.95
CA ALA A 151 -15.57 8.67 30.82
C ALA A 151 -16.81 9.57 30.97
N GLU A 152 -17.94 9.20 30.35
CA GLU A 152 -19.19 9.95 30.46
C GLU A 152 -19.70 9.95 31.91
N ARG A 153 -19.67 8.79 32.59
CA ARG A 153 -20.01 8.70 34.02
C ARG A 153 -19.10 9.55 34.90
N ALA A 154 -17.81 9.63 34.59
CA ALA A 154 -16.86 10.46 35.31
C ALA A 154 -17.05 11.97 35.07
N SER A 155 -17.54 12.37 33.89
CA SER A 155 -17.72 13.77 33.50
C SER A 155 -18.95 14.47 34.12
N LYS A 156 -19.92 13.72 34.65
CA LYS A 156 -21.17 14.27 35.23
C LYS A 156 -21.00 14.85 36.65
N SER A 157 -19.85 15.45 36.97
CA SER A 157 -19.60 15.99 38.31
C SER A 157 -20.18 17.41 38.45
N PRO A 158 -21.16 17.66 39.34
CA PRO A 158 -21.81 18.97 39.52
C PRO A 158 -20.94 19.98 40.31
N MET A 159 -19.62 19.88 40.19
CA MET A 159 -18.68 20.57 41.09
C MET A 159 -18.41 22.02 40.69
N GLU A 160 -18.43 22.39 39.41
CA GLU A 160 -18.16 23.77 38.97
C GLU A 160 -19.17 24.78 39.53
N ASP A 161 -20.47 24.50 39.41
CA ASP A 161 -21.53 25.37 39.93
C ASP A 161 -21.44 25.50 41.47
N GLN A 162 -21.18 24.39 42.17
CA GLN A 162 -21.03 24.37 43.62
C GLN A 162 -19.79 25.15 44.12
N ILE A 163 -18.69 25.10 43.37
CA ILE A 163 -17.48 25.87 43.66
C ILE A 163 -17.75 27.37 43.48
N SER A 164 -18.43 27.75 42.40
CA SER A 164 -18.78 29.15 42.14
C SER A 164 -19.69 29.71 43.24
N GLU A 165 -20.76 28.98 43.59
CA GLU A 165 -21.68 29.38 44.67
C GLU A 165 -20.99 29.49 46.05
N LEU A 166 -20.02 28.60 46.34
CA LEU A 166 -19.29 28.63 47.60
C LEU A 166 -18.31 29.81 47.67
N LYS A 167 -17.68 30.19 46.56
CA LYS A 167 -16.83 31.39 46.49
C LYS A 167 -17.63 32.65 46.78
N GLU A 168 -18.78 32.81 46.13
CA GLU A 168 -19.67 33.95 46.38
C GLU A 168 -20.15 34.02 47.84
N LYS A 169 -20.52 32.87 48.43
CA LYS A 169 -20.91 32.79 49.85
C LYS A 169 -19.76 33.13 50.79
N ILE A 170 -18.53 32.72 50.47
CA ILE A 170 -17.33 33.07 51.26
C ILE A 170 -17.04 34.57 51.16
N ASP A 171 -17.17 35.17 49.98
CA ASP A 171 -16.94 36.61 49.78
C ASP A 171 -17.95 37.45 50.55
N LEU A 172 -19.24 37.09 50.48
CA LEU A 172 -20.31 37.72 51.26
C LEU A 172 -20.06 37.62 52.78
N LEU A 173 -19.74 36.42 53.29
CA LEU A 173 -19.45 36.22 54.72
C LEU A 173 -18.15 36.89 55.18
N SER A 174 -17.18 37.07 54.28
CA SER A 174 -15.95 37.81 54.57
C SER A 174 -16.23 39.30 54.71
N ALA A 175 -17.04 39.86 53.82
CA ALA A 175 -17.49 41.25 53.93
C ALA A 175 -18.29 41.49 55.23
N ASP A 176 -19.23 40.59 55.57
CA ASP A 176 -20.00 40.67 56.81
C ASP A 176 -19.10 40.58 58.06
N ARG A 177 -18.08 39.71 58.04
CA ARG A 177 -17.10 39.60 59.12
C ARG A 177 -16.31 40.90 59.30
N ASP A 178 -15.91 41.54 58.21
CA ASP A 178 -15.12 42.78 58.25
C ASP A 178 -15.97 43.97 58.70
N MET A 179 -17.24 44.05 58.31
CA MET A 179 -18.18 45.02 58.88
C MET A 179 -18.42 44.78 60.37
N MET A 180 -18.65 43.52 60.78
CA MET A 180 -18.81 43.18 62.21
C MET A 180 -17.55 43.47 63.02
N ALA A 181 -16.36 43.33 62.43
CA ALA A 181 -15.11 43.70 63.07
C ALA A 181 -15.03 45.22 63.31
N ALA A 182 -15.39 46.02 62.31
CA ALA A 182 -15.49 47.46 62.46
C ALA A 182 -16.54 47.87 63.52
N ASP A 183 -17.69 47.18 63.59
CA ASP A 183 -18.72 47.44 64.60
C ASP A 183 -18.33 46.98 66.00
N ALA A 184 -17.52 45.92 66.13
CA ALA A 184 -16.97 45.44 67.39
C ALA A 184 -15.95 46.44 67.97
N ASP A 185 -15.11 47.04 67.12
CA ASP A 185 -14.18 48.11 67.51
C ASP A 185 -14.92 49.39 67.97
N MET A 186 -16.15 49.59 67.49
CA MET A 186 -17.06 50.66 67.94
C MET A 186 -17.94 50.28 69.16
N GLY A 187 -17.77 49.08 69.73
CA GLY A 187 -18.50 48.60 70.91
C GLY A 187 -19.96 48.20 70.66
N LYS A 188 -20.35 48.01 69.39
CA LYS A 188 -21.74 47.70 68.98
C LYS A 188 -21.98 46.22 68.71
N ALA A 189 -20.95 45.44 68.38
CA ALA A 189 -21.03 44.01 68.14
C ALA A 189 -20.30 43.21 69.23
N THR A 190 -20.78 42.00 69.56
CA THR A 190 -20.15 41.18 70.60
C THR A 190 -18.97 40.37 70.04
N PRO A 191 -17.87 40.18 70.80
CA PRO A 191 -16.75 39.33 70.39
C PRO A 191 -17.14 37.88 70.07
N ALA A 192 -18.26 37.40 70.63
CA ALA A 192 -18.78 36.05 70.40
C ALA A 192 -19.36 35.88 68.99
N ASP A 193 -20.06 36.89 68.47
CA ASP A 193 -20.66 36.87 67.14
C ASP A 193 -19.59 36.89 66.05
N LEU A 194 -18.56 37.72 66.23
CA LEU A 194 -17.40 37.77 65.34
C LEU A 194 -16.63 36.45 65.29
N LYS A 195 -16.50 35.77 66.43
CA LYS A 195 -15.90 34.43 66.52
C LYS A 195 -16.75 33.37 65.79
N LYS A 196 -18.08 33.48 65.84
CA LYS A 196 -19.01 32.57 65.14
C LYS A 196 -18.89 32.72 63.62
N VAL A 197 -18.97 33.96 63.11
CA VAL A 197 -18.79 34.24 61.67
C VAL A 197 -17.42 33.78 61.18
N THR A 198 -16.36 34.04 61.94
CA THR A 198 -14.99 33.58 61.61
C THR A 198 -14.91 32.04 61.54
N THR A 199 -15.58 31.34 62.45
CA THR A 199 -15.60 29.87 62.47
C THR A 199 -16.36 29.31 61.27
N ASP A 200 -17.49 29.90 60.91
CA ASP A 200 -18.30 29.45 59.77
C ASP A 200 -17.61 29.77 58.43
N LEU A 201 -16.92 30.92 58.34
CA LEU A 201 -16.06 31.29 57.22
C LEU A 201 -14.91 30.27 57.04
N ASN A 202 -14.26 29.85 58.12
CA ASN A 202 -13.22 28.81 58.07
C ASN A 202 -13.78 27.45 57.62
N LYS A 203 -14.99 27.07 58.04
CA LYS A 203 -15.64 25.83 57.57
C LYS A 203 -15.97 25.90 56.07
N LEU A 204 -16.46 27.03 55.59
CA LEU A 204 -16.76 27.23 54.17
C LEU A 204 -15.48 27.23 53.32
N LYS A 205 -14.41 27.90 53.77
CA LYS A 205 -13.10 27.84 53.12
C LYS A 205 -12.56 26.42 53.01
N LYS A 206 -12.66 25.64 54.10
CA LYS A 206 -12.26 24.23 54.08
C LYS A 206 -13.10 23.42 53.08
N ARG A 207 -14.42 23.64 53.07
CA ARG A 207 -15.32 22.95 52.13
C ARG A 207 -15.07 23.34 50.67
N LEU A 208 -14.70 24.60 50.41
CA LEU A 208 -14.26 25.05 49.09
C LEU A 208 -12.98 24.33 48.67
N GLN A 209 -11.98 24.26 49.55
CA GLN A 209 -10.72 23.56 49.27
C GLN A 209 -10.96 22.07 48.96
N ASP A 210 -11.77 21.37 49.77
CA ASP A 210 -12.12 19.97 49.54
C ASP A 210 -12.82 19.76 48.17
N LEU A 211 -13.66 20.71 47.74
CA LEU A 211 -14.32 20.67 46.44
C LEU A 211 -13.38 20.99 45.27
N GLU A 212 -12.47 21.94 45.42
CA GLU A 212 -11.46 22.26 44.41
C GLU A 212 -10.47 21.08 44.23
N GLU A 213 -10.06 20.42 45.31
CA GLU A 213 -9.22 19.22 45.26
C GLU A 213 -9.93 18.06 44.55
N THR A 214 -11.21 17.83 44.85
CA THR A 214 -12.01 16.78 44.18
C THR A 214 -12.31 17.11 42.72
N ALA A 215 -12.55 18.38 42.37
CA ALA A 215 -12.70 18.82 40.99
C ALA A 215 -11.42 18.59 40.17
N SER A 216 -10.25 18.99 40.71
CA SER A 216 -8.94 18.78 40.11
C SER A 216 -8.62 17.29 39.88
N LEU A 217 -8.95 16.44 40.86
CA LEU A 217 -8.87 14.99 40.72
C LEU A 217 -9.79 14.48 39.61
N SER A 218 -11.03 14.97 39.53
CA SER A 218 -11.96 14.57 38.46
C SER A 218 -11.47 14.98 37.07
N GLU A 219 -10.95 16.19 36.90
CA GLU A 219 -10.35 16.65 35.63
C GLU A 219 -9.14 15.79 35.25
N SER A 220 -8.28 15.47 36.22
CA SER A 220 -7.13 14.59 36.00
C SER A 220 -7.58 13.21 35.51
N THR A 221 -8.62 12.64 36.13
CA THR A 221 -9.19 11.35 35.67
C THR A 221 -9.82 11.46 34.29
N GLN A 222 -10.54 12.55 33.97
CA GLN A 222 -11.13 12.78 32.66
C GLN A 222 -10.06 12.91 31.56
N ARG A 223 -8.97 13.65 31.83
CA ARG A 223 -7.80 13.72 30.93
C ARG A 223 -7.16 12.35 30.74
N GLY A 224 -7.12 11.53 31.79
CA GLY A 224 -6.66 10.14 31.74
C GLY A 224 -7.53 9.27 30.81
N TYR A 225 -8.85 9.33 30.98
CA TYR A 225 -9.80 8.64 30.11
C TYR A 225 -9.67 9.09 28.65
N GLN A 226 -9.58 10.40 28.41
CA GLN A 226 -9.44 10.94 27.05
C GLN A 226 -8.18 10.43 26.36
N ARG A 227 -7.02 10.47 27.04
CA ARG A 227 -5.76 9.93 26.48
C ARG A 227 -5.85 8.45 26.17
N HIS A 228 -6.52 7.70 27.04
CA HIS A 228 -6.67 6.26 26.83
C HIS A 228 -7.65 5.95 25.69
N LEU A 229 -8.72 6.74 25.53
CA LEU A 229 -9.63 6.69 24.38
C LEU A 229 -8.92 7.02 23.08
N ASP A 230 -8.14 8.09 23.04
CA ASP A 230 -7.37 8.49 21.85
C ASP A 230 -6.40 7.36 21.46
N SER A 231 -5.68 6.79 22.43
CA SER A 231 -4.78 5.66 22.18
C SER A 231 -5.50 4.41 21.66
N LEU A 232 -6.67 4.06 22.21
CA LEU A 232 -7.45 2.91 21.73
C LEU A 232 -8.03 3.16 20.33
N ARG A 233 -8.45 4.39 20.03
CA ARG A 233 -8.94 4.79 18.70
C ARG A 233 -7.84 4.71 17.65
N ASP A 234 -6.62 5.14 17.99
CA ASP A 234 -5.46 4.99 17.12
C ASP A 234 -5.15 3.52 16.84
N GLN A 235 -5.14 2.67 17.89
CA GLN A 235 -4.95 1.22 17.75
C GLN A 235 -6.04 0.57 16.90
N HIS A 236 -7.31 0.99 17.08
CA HIS A 236 -8.42 0.52 16.27
C HIS A 236 -8.24 0.91 14.80
N ALA A 237 -7.86 2.16 14.52
CA ALA A 237 -7.62 2.62 13.16
C ALA A 237 -6.46 1.86 12.47
N ASP A 238 -5.39 1.57 13.20
CA ASP A 238 -4.28 0.75 12.71
C ASP A 238 -4.70 -0.70 12.42
N ALA A 239 -5.42 -1.32 13.36
CA ALA A 239 -5.96 -2.66 13.20
C ALA A 239 -6.93 -2.73 12.00
N GLU A 240 -7.75 -1.70 11.80
CA GLU A 240 -8.73 -1.65 10.71
C GLU A 240 -8.04 -1.56 9.36
N ARG A 241 -7.00 -0.72 9.26
CA ARG A 241 -6.14 -0.66 8.08
C ARG A 241 -5.54 -2.03 7.79
N GLY A 242 -4.95 -2.69 8.79
CA GLY A 242 -4.38 -4.03 8.66
C GLY A 242 -5.41 -5.08 8.22
N TYR A 243 -6.61 -5.05 8.78
CA TYR A 243 -7.71 -5.93 8.38
C TYR A 243 -8.11 -5.76 6.92
N ARG A 244 -8.29 -4.52 6.46
CA ARG A 244 -8.62 -4.23 5.05
C ARG A 244 -7.54 -4.76 4.10
N VAL A 245 -6.26 -4.62 4.45
CA VAL A 245 -5.15 -5.20 3.68
C VAL A 245 -5.30 -6.71 3.53
N MET A 246 -5.52 -7.41 4.64
CA MET A 246 -5.66 -8.86 4.64
C MET A 246 -6.86 -9.33 3.83
N VAL A 247 -7.99 -8.62 3.89
CA VAL A 247 -9.18 -8.92 3.07
C VAL A 247 -8.82 -8.85 1.59
N SER A 248 -8.12 -7.81 1.16
CA SER A 248 -7.68 -7.68 -0.24
C SER A 248 -6.72 -8.81 -0.65
N LEU A 249 -5.79 -9.21 0.22
CA LEU A 249 -4.88 -10.33 -0.04
C LEU A 249 -5.62 -11.66 -0.16
N TYR A 250 -6.57 -11.91 0.74
CA TYR A 250 -7.42 -13.11 0.70
C TYR A 250 -8.29 -13.15 -0.57
N ALA A 251 -8.91 -12.04 -0.94
CA ALA A 251 -9.70 -11.92 -2.16
C ALA A 251 -8.85 -12.16 -3.42
N ARG A 252 -7.61 -11.67 -3.44
CA ARG A 252 -6.66 -11.91 -4.52
C ARG A 252 -6.28 -13.39 -4.63
N GLY A 253 -6.13 -14.08 -3.50
CA GLY A 253 -5.94 -15.53 -3.47
C GLY A 253 -7.12 -16.30 -4.07
N ILE A 254 -8.36 -15.98 -3.65
CA ILE A 254 -9.57 -16.59 -4.24
C ILE A 254 -9.63 -16.36 -5.75
N TYR A 255 -9.32 -15.14 -6.19
CA TYR A 255 -9.30 -14.79 -7.61
C TYR A 255 -8.26 -15.61 -8.39
N GLN A 256 -7.04 -15.74 -7.87
CA GLN A 256 -5.99 -16.56 -8.48
C GLN A 256 -6.36 -18.03 -8.53
N ASP A 257 -6.89 -18.60 -7.44
CA ASP A 257 -7.37 -19.98 -7.42
C ASP A 257 -8.47 -20.20 -8.48
N GLY A 258 -9.37 -19.23 -8.65
CA GLY A 258 -10.41 -19.26 -9.69
C GLY A 258 -9.84 -19.18 -11.10
N LEU A 259 -8.81 -18.36 -11.33
CA LEU A 259 -8.12 -18.29 -12.62
C LEU A 259 -7.39 -19.59 -12.95
N ASP A 260 -6.75 -20.22 -11.96
CA ASP A 260 -6.05 -21.49 -12.18
C ASP A 260 -7.04 -22.62 -12.49
N GLN A 261 -8.20 -22.66 -11.81
CA GLN A 261 -9.29 -23.57 -12.16
C GLN A 261 -9.82 -23.33 -13.57
N LEU A 262 -9.95 -22.06 -13.99
CA LEU A 262 -10.36 -21.70 -15.35
C LEU A 262 -9.32 -22.18 -16.38
N ARG A 263 -8.02 -21.98 -16.12
CA ARG A 263 -6.91 -22.46 -16.97
C ARG A 263 -6.92 -23.97 -17.08
N GLU A 264 -7.11 -24.70 -15.98
CA GLU A 264 -7.24 -26.16 -15.99
C GLU A 264 -8.46 -26.64 -16.79
N ALA A 265 -9.59 -25.92 -16.67
CA ALA A 265 -10.79 -26.22 -17.45
C ALA A 265 -10.57 -25.96 -18.95
N ALA A 266 -9.89 -24.86 -19.30
CA ALA A 266 -9.48 -24.55 -20.67
C ALA A 266 -8.59 -25.65 -21.26
N GLY A 267 -7.56 -26.10 -20.52
CA GLY A 267 -6.71 -27.21 -20.96
C GLY A 267 -7.46 -28.54 -21.10
N ARG A 268 -8.50 -28.79 -20.30
CA ARG A 268 -9.40 -29.96 -20.47
C ARG A 268 -10.27 -29.84 -21.72
N MET A 269 -10.81 -28.65 -22.00
CA MET A 269 -11.58 -28.38 -23.21
C MET A 269 -10.71 -28.54 -24.46
N GLU A 270 -9.49 -28.02 -24.45
CA GLU A 270 -8.52 -28.18 -25.54
C GLU A 270 -8.26 -29.66 -25.88
N ARG A 271 -8.00 -30.50 -24.87
CA ARG A 271 -7.81 -31.94 -25.08
C ARG A 271 -9.04 -32.62 -25.66
N ALA A 272 -10.23 -32.31 -25.14
CA ALA A 272 -11.48 -32.88 -25.65
C ALA A 272 -11.73 -32.47 -27.12
N ILE A 273 -11.47 -31.21 -27.48
CA ILE A 273 -11.58 -30.73 -28.86
C ILE A 273 -10.57 -31.44 -29.76
N ALA A 274 -9.33 -31.63 -29.30
CA ALA A 274 -8.32 -32.39 -30.04
C ALA A 274 -8.78 -33.83 -30.29
N GLU A 275 -9.30 -34.53 -29.28
CA GLU A 275 -9.84 -35.89 -29.42
C GLU A 275 -11.02 -35.96 -30.39
N MET A 276 -11.96 -35.02 -30.31
CA MET A 276 -13.08 -34.93 -31.27
C MET A 276 -12.58 -34.73 -32.70
N THR A 277 -11.56 -33.90 -32.89
CA THR A 277 -10.97 -33.62 -34.20
C THR A 277 -10.20 -34.84 -34.72
N THR A 278 -9.41 -35.50 -33.88
CA THR A 278 -8.74 -36.77 -34.17
C THR A 278 -9.75 -37.84 -34.58
N ALA A 279 -10.85 -38.00 -33.84
CA ALA A 279 -11.90 -38.97 -34.16
C ALA A 279 -12.59 -38.64 -35.49
N SER A 280 -12.89 -37.37 -35.75
CA SER A 280 -13.47 -36.93 -37.03
C SER A 280 -12.52 -37.18 -38.20
N ASN A 281 -11.22 -36.93 -38.03
CA ASN A 281 -10.21 -37.22 -39.04
C ASN A 281 -10.03 -38.72 -39.26
N LEU A 282 -10.08 -39.52 -38.21
CA LEU A 282 -10.00 -40.98 -38.30
C LEU A 282 -11.21 -41.53 -39.06
N ALA A 283 -12.43 -41.09 -38.72
CA ALA A 283 -13.66 -41.49 -39.42
C ALA A 283 -13.64 -41.06 -40.90
N SER A 284 -13.23 -39.81 -41.19
CA SER A 284 -13.18 -39.29 -42.56
C SER A 284 -12.10 -39.95 -43.43
N ARG A 285 -10.91 -40.23 -42.88
CA ARG A 285 -9.76 -40.73 -43.66
C ARG A 285 -9.62 -42.25 -43.67
N GLN A 286 -10.02 -42.91 -42.59
CA GLN A 286 -9.82 -44.35 -42.37
C GLN A 286 -11.14 -45.11 -42.12
N GLY A 287 -12.25 -44.40 -41.92
CA GLY A 287 -13.57 -44.96 -41.69
C GLY A 287 -14.45 -44.95 -42.94
N ASP A 288 -15.72 -44.59 -42.76
CA ASP A 288 -16.75 -44.55 -43.79
C ASP A 288 -16.76 -43.24 -44.61
N GLY A 289 -15.87 -42.29 -44.29
CA GLY A 289 -15.77 -41.00 -44.96
C GLY A 289 -16.68 -39.92 -44.37
N GLU A 290 -17.48 -40.23 -43.35
CA GLU A 290 -18.31 -39.21 -42.69
C GLU A 290 -17.47 -38.35 -41.72
N SER A 291 -17.65 -37.04 -41.82
CA SER A 291 -17.04 -36.09 -40.87
C SER A 291 -17.94 -35.97 -39.63
N LEU A 292 -17.43 -36.39 -38.47
CA LEU A 292 -18.18 -36.42 -37.22
C LEU A 292 -18.36 -35.03 -36.57
N ALA A 293 -17.50 -34.05 -36.88
CA ALA A 293 -17.57 -32.72 -36.26
C ALA A 293 -17.36 -31.58 -37.28
N SER A 294 -17.95 -30.40 -36.99
CA SER A 294 -17.53 -29.15 -37.61
C SER A 294 -16.19 -28.74 -37.00
N SER A 295 -15.16 -28.58 -37.84
CA SER A 295 -13.76 -28.34 -37.51
C SER A 295 -13.45 -27.00 -36.81
N ARG A 296 -14.45 -26.31 -36.24
CA ARG A 296 -14.27 -25.04 -35.57
C ARG A 296 -15.23 -24.88 -34.39
N ILE A 297 -14.69 -24.97 -33.18
CA ILE A 297 -15.40 -24.60 -31.95
C ILE A 297 -14.82 -23.27 -31.48
N GLN A 298 -15.62 -22.20 -31.55
CA GLN A 298 -15.23 -20.89 -31.06
C GLN A 298 -15.86 -20.65 -29.68
N LEU A 299 -15.03 -20.60 -28.65
CA LEU A 299 -15.43 -20.19 -27.30
C LEU A 299 -15.01 -18.73 -27.10
N THR A 300 -15.97 -17.88 -26.76
CA THR A 300 -15.70 -16.48 -26.37
C THR A 300 -16.12 -16.31 -24.93
N ILE A 301 -15.14 -16.11 -24.05
CA ILE A 301 -15.36 -15.82 -22.63
C ILE A 301 -15.15 -14.32 -22.45
N ASN A 302 -16.24 -13.54 -22.47
CA ASN A 302 -16.19 -12.14 -22.08
C ASN A 302 -16.39 -12.04 -20.57
N ALA A 303 -15.29 -11.98 -19.83
CA ALA A 303 -15.30 -11.64 -18.41
C ALA A 303 -14.64 -10.28 -18.24
N GLU A 304 -15.41 -9.26 -17.84
CA GLU A 304 -14.86 -7.95 -17.49
C GLU A 304 -13.77 -8.12 -16.41
N GLY A 305 -12.56 -7.61 -16.68
CA GLY A 305 -11.42 -7.66 -15.76
C GLY A 305 -10.46 -8.85 -15.93
N ILE A 306 -10.75 -9.83 -16.80
CA ILE A 306 -9.80 -10.90 -17.14
C ILE A 306 -9.06 -10.53 -18.44
N HIS A 307 -8.03 -9.69 -18.33
CA HIS A 307 -7.24 -9.24 -19.48
C HIS A 307 -6.33 -10.33 -20.09
N GLU A 308 -6.12 -11.45 -19.40
CA GLU A 308 -5.30 -12.56 -19.89
C GLU A 308 -6.06 -13.51 -20.84
N PHE A 309 -7.38 -13.34 -21.01
CA PHE A 309 -8.24 -14.24 -21.79
C PHE A 309 -8.97 -13.52 -22.95
N GLU A 310 -8.41 -12.42 -23.48
CA GLU A 310 -9.07 -11.61 -24.52
C GLU A 310 -9.39 -12.36 -25.83
N ARG A 311 -8.72 -13.47 -26.11
CA ARG A 311 -9.08 -14.45 -27.16
C ARG A 311 -8.34 -15.76 -26.93
N VAL A 312 -9.00 -16.76 -26.37
CA VAL A 312 -8.51 -18.14 -26.47
C VAL A 312 -9.13 -18.74 -27.72
N SER A 313 -8.46 -18.62 -28.86
CA SER A 313 -8.73 -19.50 -29.99
C SER A 313 -8.03 -20.82 -29.72
N ILE A 314 -8.81 -21.86 -29.42
CA ILE A 314 -8.29 -23.23 -29.44
C ILE A 314 -8.23 -23.62 -30.92
N GLU A 315 -7.11 -23.29 -31.57
CA GLU A 315 -6.78 -23.85 -32.87
C GLU A 315 -6.18 -25.24 -32.62
N THR A 316 -6.78 -26.27 -33.23
CA THR A 316 -6.26 -27.63 -33.13
C THR A 316 -4.97 -27.69 -33.94
N ASP A 317 -3.86 -28.03 -33.28
CA ASP A 317 -2.59 -28.26 -33.97
C ASP A 317 -2.73 -29.50 -34.88
N GLU A 318 -2.77 -29.27 -36.20
CA GLU A 318 -2.98 -30.31 -37.20
C GLU A 318 -1.87 -31.38 -37.16
N ASP A 319 -0.66 -31.03 -36.73
CA ASP A 319 0.46 -31.96 -36.67
C ASP A 319 0.32 -32.90 -35.48
N VAL A 320 -0.10 -32.38 -34.31
CA VAL A 320 -0.42 -33.20 -33.13
C VAL A 320 -1.59 -34.14 -33.41
N VAL A 321 -2.62 -33.65 -34.10
CA VAL A 321 -3.77 -34.47 -34.50
C VAL A 321 -3.34 -35.58 -35.46
N ARG A 322 -2.45 -35.28 -36.42
CA ARG A 322 -1.94 -36.26 -37.39
C ARG A 322 -1.10 -37.34 -36.73
N GLU A 323 -0.14 -36.95 -35.88
CA GLU A 323 0.71 -37.87 -35.13
C GLU A 323 -0.15 -38.82 -34.26
N ARG A 324 -1.20 -38.28 -33.62
CA ARG A 324 -2.10 -39.10 -32.81
C ARG A 324 -2.91 -40.10 -33.64
N VAL A 325 -3.37 -39.71 -34.84
CA VAL A 325 -4.04 -40.64 -35.77
C VAL A 325 -3.08 -41.76 -36.18
N GLU A 326 -1.84 -41.44 -36.50
CA GLU A 326 -0.81 -42.43 -36.89
C GLU A 326 -0.55 -43.44 -35.76
N GLN A 327 -0.35 -42.96 -34.52
CA GLN A 327 -0.18 -43.82 -33.34
C GLN A 327 -1.37 -44.78 -33.12
N ILE A 328 -2.61 -44.31 -33.33
CA ILE A 328 -3.81 -45.14 -33.18
C ILE A 328 -3.85 -46.22 -34.27
N VAL A 329 -3.56 -45.85 -35.52
CA VAL A 329 -3.54 -46.79 -36.65
C VAL A 329 -2.45 -47.84 -36.49
N GLU A 330 -1.24 -47.44 -36.09
CA GLU A 330 -0.14 -48.37 -35.81
C GLU A 330 -0.49 -49.32 -34.66
N GLY A 331 -1.12 -48.83 -33.59
CA GLY A 331 -1.60 -49.66 -32.48
C GLY A 331 -2.62 -50.72 -32.92
N ILE A 332 -3.55 -50.36 -33.81
CA ILE A 332 -4.52 -51.30 -34.38
C ILE A 332 -3.80 -52.37 -35.23
N GLN A 333 -2.83 -51.97 -36.05
CA GLN A 333 -2.06 -52.88 -36.89
C GLN A 333 -1.22 -53.87 -36.08
N GLN A 334 -0.62 -53.42 -34.97
CA GLN A 334 0.14 -54.28 -34.06
C GLN A 334 -0.73 -55.28 -33.31
N GLN A 335 -2.00 -54.95 -33.02
CA GLN A 335 -2.94 -55.86 -32.37
C GLN A 335 -3.63 -56.83 -33.35
N ALA A 336 -3.62 -56.51 -34.64
CA ALA A 336 -4.20 -57.34 -35.70
C ALA A 336 -3.20 -58.36 -36.31
N ALA A 337 -1.91 -58.25 -35.96
CA ALA A 337 -0.82 -59.14 -36.38
C ALA A 337 -0.59 -60.29 -35.38
#